data_AF-A0A354I586-F1
#
_entry.id   AF-A0A354I586-F1
#
_cell.length_a   1.000
_cell.length_b   1.000
_cell.length_c   1.000
_cell.angle_alpha   90.00
_cell.angle_beta   90.00
_cell.angle_gamma   90.00
#
_symmetry.space_group_name_H-M   'P 1'
#
loop_
_entity.id
_entity.type
_entity.pdbx_description
1 polymer ?
#
loop_
_entity_poly.entity_id
_entity_poly.type
_entity_poly.pdbx_seq_one_letter_code
_entity_poly.pdbx_strand_id
1 'polypeptide(L)'
;MKRFNLTGVCIPEKHYMVDLSEKADEIIKNYINQGAYFTINRARQFGKTTLLSFLQRKLSDKYLVIRISFEGVDESNFEDNVSFVNMFIKNVAKRLVQAGESQQLTEEWIQMPSGGTAVSDKAFDILGEKITSLCSHAGKGVVLLIDEVDKCSDNQVFLNFLGVLRNKYLEMQEQLDISFQSVILAGVYDVKNLKLKLRPDEERKYNSPWNIAVDFRVDISFTVNDIAKMLGEYSADTGTKIDVWQVSDRIYFYTAGYPFLVSWLCKWLAENRSEWALQDVADAEKELLRNDNTLFDDLIKNIENNQLLKKAVTGILFDGLQIPFVKSEPAINLGIMFGILKEKDGVAAVSNVVYETYLYNHIIAGKILEKYSFGIEKNQFVENGILDMEHALQKFQEIMKAEYRSEDAGFLERQGRLLFLCFMKPIINGKGNYYVEPETRNNTRMDIVIFYGEQEYIVELKIWHGQKYRQKGLAQIEEYLESRNSNRGYLISFCFNKEKEYLQNTVILERSGKEVYEIVV
;
A
#
# COMPACT_ATOMS: atom_id res chain seq x y z
N MET A 1 2.55 21.69 21.44
CA MET A 1 3.54 21.46 20.38
C MET A 1 3.03 20.33 19.49
N LYS A 2 3.02 20.52 18.16
CA LYS A 2 2.60 19.47 17.22
C LYS A 2 3.66 18.37 17.11
N ARG A 3 3.27 17.19 16.64
CA ARG A 3 4.17 16.04 16.40
C ARG A 3 3.73 15.19 15.21
N PHE A 4 4.63 14.43 14.59
CA PHE A 4 4.22 13.39 13.64
C PHE A 4 3.50 12.25 14.38
N ASN A 5 2.48 11.67 13.74
CA ASN A 5 1.62 10.67 14.36
C ASN A 5 1.42 9.46 13.45
N LEU A 6 1.58 8.27 14.02
CA LEU A 6 1.42 6.99 13.31
C LEU A 6 0.22 6.17 13.80
N THR A 7 -0.33 6.52 14.96
CA THR A 7 -1.36 5.73 15.64
C THR A 7 -2.68 6.49 15.68
N GLY A 8 -3.76 5.80 15.29
CA GLY A 8 -5.10 6.38 15.28
C GLY A 8 -5.25 7.57 14.31
N VAL A 9 -6.17 8.46 14.64
CA VAL A 9 -6.59 9.59 13.77
C VAL A 9 -5.59 10.72 13.82
N CYS A 10 -5.24 11.28 12.66
CA CYS A 10 -4.44 12.49 12.58
C CYS A 10 -5.32 13.75 12.75
N ILE A 11 -4.89 14.67 13.63
CA ILE A 11 -5.65 15.86 14.03
C ILE A 11 -4.77 17.08 13.71
N PRO A 12 -5.19 18.00 12.81
CA PRO A 12 -4.37 19.13 12.37
C PRO A 12 -3.82 20.01 13.49
N GLU A 13 -4.57 20.16 14.59
CA GLU A 13 -4.16 20.97 15.74
C GLU A 13 -3.06 20.31 16.58
N LYS A 14 -2.91 18.99 16.48
CA LYS A 14 -1.97 18.19 17.30
C LYS A 14 -0.83 17.61 16.48
N HIS A 15 -1.01 17.43 15.18
CA HIS A 15 -0.10 16.67 14.35
C HIS A 15 0.33 17.43 13.10
N TYR A 16 1.61 17.26 12.73
CA TYR A 16 2.07 17.59 11.38
C TYR A 16 1.53 16.53 10.44
N MET A 17 0.70 16.94 9.49
CA MET A 17 0.04 16.05 8.53
C MET A 17 -0.19 16.78 7.22
N VAL A 18 -0.32 16.02 6.14
CA VAL A 18 -0.71 16.56 4.84
C VAL A 18 -2.10 17.21 4.92
N ASP A 19 -2.24 18.38 4.30
CA ASP A 19 -3.51 19.05 4.14
C ASP A 19 -4.45 18.25 3.22
N LEU A 20 -5.61 17.87 3.75
CA LEU A 20 -6.63 17.11 3.04
C LEU A 20 -7.71 18.00 2.42
N SER A 21 -7.59 19.33 2.50
CA SER A 21 -8.62 20.28 2.09
C SER A 21 -9.05 20.11 0.64
N GLU A 22 -8.09 20.09 -0.29
CA GLU A 22 -8.35 19.94 -1.73
C GLU A 22 -9.05 18.61 -2.05
N LYS A 23 -8.51 17.50 -1.50
CA LYS A 23 -9.10 16.16 -1.67
C LYS A 23 -10.50 16.09 -1.06
N ALA A 24 -10.72 16.69 0.10
CA ALA A 24 -12.03 16.74 0.74
C ALA A 24 -13.02 17.59 -0.07
N ASP A 25 -12.60 18.72 -0.63
CA ASP A 25 -13.46 19.55 -1.49
C ASP A 25 -13.89 18.80 -2.75
N GLU A 26 -12.98 18.04 -3.36
CA GLU A 26 -13.30 17.17 -4.49
C GLU A 26 -14.37 16.14 -4.10
N ILE A 27 -14.21 15.47 -2.96
CA ILE A 27 -15.18 14.48 -2.45
C ILE A 27 -16.54 15.13 -2.20
N ILE A 28 -16.57 16.27 -1.53
CA ILE A 28 -17.80 16.98 -1.19
C ILE A 28 -18.52 17.42 -2.47
N LYS A 29 -17.80 17.99 -3.43
CA LYS A 29 -18.36 18.51 -4.68
C LYS A 29 -18.86 17.40 -5.60
N ASN A 30 -18.05 16.37 -5.81
CA ASN A 30 -18.30 15.36 -6.84
C ASN A 30 -19.16 14.19 -6.37
N TYR A 31 -19.28 13.98 -5.06
CA TYR A 31 -20.03 12.86 -4.50
C TYR A 31 -21.13 13.32 -3.56
N ILE A 32 -20.79 14.01 -2.47
CA ILE A 32 -21.75 14.30 -1.38
C ILE A 32 -22.85 15.27 -1.84
N ASN A 33 -22.48 16.37 -2.48
CA ASN A 33 -23.43 17.35 -3.01
C ASN A 33 -24.33 16.76 -4.12
N GLN A 34 -23.86 15.71 -4.80
CA GLN A 34 -24.63 15.03 -5.86
C GLN A 34 -25.57 13.95 -5.32
N GLY A 35 -25.62 13.73 -4.02
CA GLY A 35 -26.46 12.70 -3.44
C GLY A 35 -25.82 11.31 -3.40
N ALA A 36 -24.57 11.16 -3.86
CA ALA A 36 -24.02 9.85 -4.20
C ALA A 36 -23.78 8.97 -2.96
N TYR A 37 -24.07 7.68 -3.09
CA TYR A 37 -23.59 6.65 -2.18
C TYR A 37 -22.32 6.04 -2.77
N PHE A 38 -21.28 5.86 -1.96
CA PHE A 38 -19.99 5.38 -2.47
C PHE A 38 -19.14 4.71 -1.39
N THR A 39 -18.07 4.04 -1.83
CA THR A 39 -17.15 3.33 -0.96
C THR A 39 -15.73 3.87 -1.08
N ILE A 40 -15.08 4.06 0.07
CA ILE A 40 -13.65 4.39 0.15
C ILE A 40 -12.90 3.12 0.51
N ASN A 41 -12.58 2.34 -0.52
CA ASN A 41 -11.82 1.10 -0.38
C ASN A 41 -10.33 1.39 -0.55
N ARG A 42 -9.58 1.34 0.55
CA ARG A 42 -8.11 1.56 0.54
C ARG A 42 -7.45 0.61 1.52
N ALA A 43 -6.17 0.32 1.26
CA ALA A 43 -5.34 -0.51 2.13
C ALA A 43 -5.36 -0.04 3.61
N ARG A 44 -4.94 -0.92 4.51
CA ARG A 44 -4.80 -0.60 5.94
C ARG A 44 -3.81 0.55 6.11
N GLN A 45 -4.04 1.41 7.10
CA GLN A 45 -3.17 2.58 7.37
C GLN A 45 -2.98 3.55 6.20
N PHE A 46 -3.87 3.54 5.21
CA PHE A 46 -3.90 4.51 4.10
C PHE A 46 -4.68 5.80 4.43
N GLY A 47 -4.93 6.08 5.72
CA GLY A 47 -5.54 7.34 6.15
C GLY A 47 -7.07 7.46 6.03
N LYS A 48 -7.81 6.36 5.79
CA LYS A 48 -9.29 6.36 5.66
C LYS A 48 -9.99 7.05 6.84
N THR A 49 -9.71 6.61 8.07
CA THR A 49 -10.31 7.15 9.29
C THR A 49 -9.98 8.63 9.51
N THR A 50 -8.76 9.06 9.12
CA THR A 50 -8.35 10.47 9.14
C THR A 50 -9.17 11.28 8.12
N LEU A 51 -9.31 10.79 6.89
CA LEU A 51 -10.11 11.44 5.85
C LEU A 51 -11.58 11.58 6.27
N LEU A 52 -12.19 10.51 6.80
CA LEU A 52 -13.56 10.56 7.32
C LEU A 52 -13.70 11.55 8.48
N SER A 53 -12.72 11.62 9.38
CA SER A 53 -12.72 12.59 10.48
C SER A 53 -12.63 14.03 9.97
N PHE A 54 -11.84 14.26 8.92
CA PHE A 54 -11.70 15.58 8.29
C PHE A 54 -12.98 15.99 7.56
N LEU A 55 -13.57 15.06 6.78
CA LEU A 55 -14.87 15.26 6.13
C LEU A 55 -15.96 15.58 7.14
N GLN A 56 -16.04 14.85 8.26
CA GLN A 56 -17.01 15.12 9.32
C GLN A 56 -16.92 16.57 9.80
N ARG A 57 -15.72 17.07 10.10
CA ARG A 57 -15.52 18.45 10.55
C ARG A 57 -15.98 19.45 9.49
N LYS A 58 -15.58 19.26 8.23
CA LYS A 58 -15.87 20.17 7.11
C LYS A 58 -17.35 20.17 6.70
N LEU A 59 -18.07 19.07 6.92
CA LEU A 59 -19.48 18.91 6.58
C LEU A 59 -20.44 19.36 7.68
N SER A 60 -20.01 19.42 8.95
CA SER A 60 -20.88 19.64 10.11
C SER A 60 -21.64 20.97 10.07
N ASP A 61 -21.10 21.98 9.38
CA ASP A 61 -21.74 23.28 9.21
C ASP A 61 -22.97 23.23 8.27
N LYS A 62 -22.97 22.31 7.30
CA LYS A 62 -24.01 22.21 6.26
C LYS A 62 -24.91 20.98 6.42
N TYR A 63 -24.41 19.92 7.05
CA TYR A 63 -25.07 18.62 7.12
C TYR A 63 -25.11 18.09 8.56
N LEU A 64 -26.09 17.23 8.85
CA LEU A 64 -26.05 16.35 10.01
C LEU A 64 -25.15 15.15 9.68
N VAL A 65 -23.94 15.13 10.23
CA VAL A 65 -22.98 14.04 9.95
C VAL A 65 -23.06 12.97 11.02
N ILE A 66 -23.50 11.77 10.64
CA ILE A 66 -23.56 10.60 11.50
C ILE A 66 -22.37 9.72 11.16
N ARG A 67 -21.36 9.69 12.03
CA ARG A 67 -20.18 8.84 11.86
C ARG A 67 -20.19 7.67 12.83
N ILE A 68 -20.25 6.46 12.31
CA ILE A 68 -20.16 5.21 13.08
C ILE A 68 -18.97 4.37 12.61
N SER A 69 -18.54 3.42 13.43
CA SER A 69 -17.53 2.42 13.09
C SER A 69 -18.05 1.05 13.51
N PHE A 70 -17.76 0.03 12.72
CA PHE A 70 -18.00 -1.36 13.11
C PHE A 70 -16.78 -2.02 13.76
N GLU A 71 -15.71 -1.26 13.96
CA GLU A 71 -14.59 -1.69 14.79
C GLU A 71 -15.06 -1.97 16.23
N GLY A 72 -14.70 -3.14 16.77
CA GLY A 72 -14.98 -3.51 18.16
C GLY A 72 -16.45 -3.78 18.47
N VAL A 73 -17.30 -3.96 17.45
CA VAL A 73 -18.68 -4.43 17.63
C VAL A 73 -18.66 -5.95 17.82
N ASP A 74 -19.34 -6.43 18.88
CA ASP A 74 -19.44 -7.86 19.17
C ASP A 74 -20.14 -8.61 18.02
N GLU A 75 -19.64 -9.82 17.69
CA GLU A 75 -20.18 -10.68 16.64
C GLU A 75 -21.68 -10.98 16.84
N SER A 76 -22.15 -11.02 18.10
CA SER A 76 -23.56 -11.21 18.45
C SER A 76 -24.48 -10.13 17.89
N ASN A 77 -23.98 -8.90 17.67
CA ASN A 77 -24.77 -7.84 17.03
C ASN A 77 -24.98 -8.07 15.53
N PHE A 78 -24.34 -9.08 14.94
CA PHE A 78 -24.50 -9.47 13.54
C PHE A 78 -25.13 -10.87 13.39
N GLU A 79 -25.59 -11.49 14.46
CA GLU A 79 -26.25 -12.81 14.41
C GLU A 79 -27.64 -12.73 13.77
N ASP A 80 -28.39 -11.67 14.06
CA ASP A 80 -29.75 -11.48 13.56
C ASP A 80 -30.08 -10.00 13.27
N ASN A 81 -31.16 -9.80 12.49
CA ASN A 81 -31.58 -8.46 12.05
C ASN A 81 -31.95 -7.53 13.22
N VAL A 82 -32.53 -8.05 14.31
CA VAL A 82 -32.96 -7.23 15.46
C VAL A 82 -31.76 -6.72 16.23
N SER A 83 -30.82 -7.60 16.54
CA SER A 83 -29.59 -7.26 17.25
C SER A 83 -28.80 -6.18 16.50
N PHE A 84 -28.67 -6.34 15.18
CA PHE A 84 -28.01 -5.34 14.33
C PHE A 84 -28.74 -4.00 14.33
N VAL A 85 -30.06 -3.99 14.11
CA VAL A 85 -30.85 -2.75 14.07
C VAL A 85 -30.80 -2.02 15.40
N ASN A 86 -30.91 -2.74 16.52
CA ASN A 86 -30.78 -2.15 17.86
C ASN A 86 -29.40 -1.54 18.10
N MET A 87 -28.33 -2.24 17.71
CA MET A 87 -26.97 -1.71 17.76
C MET A 87 -26.83 -0.45 16.90
N PHE A 88 -27.37 -0.46 15.68
CA PHE A 88 -27.29 0.66 14.76
C PHE A 88 -28.05 1.88 15.31
N ILE A 89 -29.29 1.69 15.78
CA ILE A 89 -30.10 2.74 16.40
C ILE A 89 -29.35 3.36 17.59
N LYS A 90 -28.81 2.52 18.49
CA LYS A 90 -28.05 3.00 19.65
C LYS A 90 -26.82 3.81 19.25
N ASN A 91 -26.08 3.37 18.23
CA ASN A 91 -24.91 4.07 17.73
C ASN A 91 -25.26 5.41 17.10
N VAL A 92 -26.32 5.48 16.30
CA VAL A 92 -26.80 6.73 15.70
C VAL A 92 -27.31 7.68 16.78
N ALA A 93 -28.10 7.21 17.75
CA ALA A 93 -28.60 8.02 18.85
C ALA A 93 -27.46 8.71 19.62
N LYS A 94 -26.39 7.97 19.91
CA LYS A 94 -25.18 8.53 20.53
C LYS A 94 -24.57 9.66 19.70
N ARG A 95 -24.59 9.55 18.36
CA ARG A 95 -24.06 10.59 17.46
C ARG A 95 -24.97 11.81 17.37
N LEU A 96 -26.29 11.64 17.39
CA LEU A 96 -27.25 12.75 17.43
C LEU A 96 -27.02 13.62 18.68
N VAL A 97 -26.89 12.98 19.86
CA VAL A 97 -26.59 13.67 21.12
C VAL A 97 -25.25 14.41 21.04
N GLN A 98 -24.22 13.78 20.47
CA GLN A 98 -22.89 14.41 20.31
C GLN A 98 -22.89 15.58 19.32
N ALA A 99 -23.76 15.55 18.32
CA ALA A 99 -23.94 16.64 17.36
C ALA A 99 -24.77 17.80 17.93
N GLY A 100 -25.31 17.66 19.14
CA GLY A 100 -26.14 18.69 19.78
C GLY A 100 -27.53 18.82 19.17
N GLU A 101 -28.02 17.76 18.49
CA GLU A 101 -29.37 17.73 17.93
C GLU A 101 -30.44 17.70 19.05
N SER A 102 -31.67 18.09 18.71
CA SER A 102 -32.73 18.25 19.71
C SER A 102 -33.03 16.93 20.44
N GLN A 103 -33.44 17.05 21.70
CA GLN A 103 -33.90 15.91 22.49
C GLN A 103 -35.08 15.21 21.80
N GLN A 104 -35.99 15.98 21.20
CA GLN A 104 -37.11 15.45 20.44
C GLN A 104 -36.66 14.56 19.27
N LEU A 105 -35.74 15.03 18.41
CA LEU A 105 -35.24 14.25 17.28
C LEU A 105 -34.56 12.96 17.73
N THR A 106 -33.81 13.04 18.84
CA THR A 106 -33.12 11.89 19.42
C THR A 106 -34.12 10.88 20.01
N GLU A 107 -35.15 11.35 20.70
CA GLU A 107 -36.21 10.50 21.25
C GLU A 107 -37.04 9.82 20.16
N GLU A 108 -37.41 10.55 19.10
CA GLU A 108 -38.08 10.00 17.91
C GLU A 108 -37.23 8.90 17.25
N TRP A 109 -35.91 9.10 17.16
CA TRP A 109 -35.01 8.08 16.64
C TRP A 109 -34.92 6.83 17.52
N ILE A 110 -35.00 6.97 18.85
CA ILE A 110 -34.90 5.84 19.79
C ILE A 110 -36.24 5.09 19.92
N GLN A 111 -37.36 5.81 19.94
CA GLN A 111 -38.68 5.23 20.21
C GLN A 111 -39.10 4.23 19.12
N MET A 112 -39.42 3.00 19.51
CA MET A 112 -40.00 2.03 18.57
C MET A 112 -41.45 2.42 18.23
N PRO A 113 -41.93 2.18 17.01
CA PRO A 113 -43.32 2.43 16.64
C PRO A 113 -44.28 1.76 17.64
N SER A 114 -45.24 2.52 18.15
CA SER A 114 -46.20 2.04 19.15
C SER A 114 -47.14 0.99 18.53
N GLY A 115 -47.10 -0.26 19.02
CA GLY A 115 -48.09 -1.31 18.66
C GLY A 115 -47.55 -2.65 18.17
N GLY A 116 -46.22 -2.84 18.06
CA GLY A 116 -45.63 -4.12 17.66
C GLY A 116 -45.22 -4.99 18.84
N THR A 117 -46.10 -5.88 19.32
CA THR A 117 -45.65 -7.05 20.09
C THR A 117 -44.91 -7.99 19.15
N ALA A 118 -43.58 -8.04 19.29
CA ALA A 118 -42.63 -9.01 18.75
C ALA A 118 -42.89 -9.51 17.31
N VAL A 119 -42.12 -9.02 16.33
CA VAL A 119 -41.56 -9.94 15.33
C VAL A 119 -40.16 -9.47 14.94
N SER A 120 -39.18 -10.33 15.14
CA SER A 120 -37.82 -10.18 14.65
C SER A 120 -37.71 -9.86 13.15
N ASP A 121 -38.77 -10.16 12.41
CA ASP A 121 -38.76 -10.28 10.96
C ASP A 121 -38.93 -8.93 10.23
N LYS A 122 -39.32 -7.86 10.94
CA LYS A 122 -39.50 -6.51 10.36
C LYS A 122 -38.48 -5.47 10.81
N ALA A 123 -37.38 -5.89 11.46
CA ALA A 123 -36.40 -4.96 12.02
C ALA A 123 -35.86 -3.96 10.97
N PHE A 124 -35.63 -4.42 9.74
CA PHE A 124 -35.14 -3.58 8.66
C PHE A 124 -36.18 -2.64 8.05
N ASP A 125 -37.46 -3.02 8.05
CA ASP A 125 -38.56 -2.12 7.65
C ASP A 125 -38.65 -0.95 8.64
N ILE A 126 -38.60 -1.25 9.94
CA ILE A 126 -38.58 -0.25 11.02
C ILE A 126 -37.37 0.68 10.86
N LEU A 127 -36.20 0.12 10.53
CA LEU A 127 -35.02 0.94 10.26
C LEU A 127 -35.24 1.88 9.07
N GLY A 128 -35.86 1.38 8.00
CA GLY A 128 -36.23 2.19 6.82
C GLY A 128 -37.11 3.39 7.20
N GLU A 129 -38.18 3.16 7.96
CA GLU A 129 -39.08 4.22 8.44
C GLU A 129 -38.34 5.24 9.34
N LYS A 130 -37.48 4.75 10.23
CA LYS A 130 -36.66 5.60 11.10
C LYS A 130 -35.70 6.48 10.29
N ILE A 131 -35.10 5.96 9.23
CA ILE A 131 -34.25 6.75 8.32
C ILE A 131 -35.07 7.86 7.66
N THR A 132 -36.30 7.58 7.17
CA THR A 132 -37.18 8.62 6.61
C THR A 132 -37.44 9.71 7.63
N SER A 133 -37.87 9.31 8.83
CA SER A 133 -38.24 10.26 9.88
C SER A 133 -37.05 11.14 10.28
N LEU A 134 -35.89 10.53 10.51
CA LEU A 134 -34.67 11.26 10.85
C LEU A 134 -34.31 12.29 9.77
N CYS A 135 -34.29 11.88 8.50
CA CYS A 135 -33.88 12.76 7.41
C CYS A 135 -34.91 13.87 7.14
N SER A 136 -36.19 13.63 7.45
CA SER A 136 -37.27 14.62 7.31
C SER A 136 -37.22 15.69 8.40
N HIS A 137 -36.88 15.31 9.63
CA HIS A 137 -36.93 16.20 10.80
C HIS A 137 -35.57 16.80 11.21
N ALA A 138 -34.46 16.36 10.61
CA ALA A 138 -33.12 16.89 10.91
C ALA A 138 -32.91 18.36 10.50
N GLY A 139 -33.79 18.95 9.69
CA GLY A 139 -33.71 20.36 9.24
C GLY A 139 -32.56 20.66 8.26
N LYS A 140 -31.67 19.71 8.02
CA LYS A 140 -30.55 19.76 7.07
C LYS A 140 -30.30 18.35 6.51
N GLY A 141 -29.61 18.25 5.37
CA GLY A 141 -29.28 16.95 4.79
C GLY A 141 -28.45 16.09 5.75
N VAL A 142 -28.70 14.78 5.75
CA VAL A 142 -28.02 13.83 6.66
C VAL A 142 -26.96 13.04 5.89
N VAL A 143 -25.72 13.04 6.36
CA VAL A 143 -24.61 12.27 5.76
C VAL A 143 -24.19 11.15 6.71
N LEU A 144 -24.24 9.91 6.24
CA LEU A 144 -23.85 8.73 7.02
C LEU A 144 -22.44 8.28 6.61
N LEU A 145 -21.53 8.22 7.58
CA LEU A 145 -20.17 7.70 7.43
C LEU A 145 -20.04 6.41 8.26
N ILE A 146 -19.73 5.29 7.63
CA ILE A 146 -19.49 4.00 8.30
C ILE A 146 -18.05 3.57 8.03
N ASP A 147 -17.22 3.54 9.08
CA ASP A 147 -15.85 3.05 9.01
C ASP A 147 -15.77 1.54 9.35
N GLU A 148 -14.72 0.88 8.87
CA GLU A 148 -14.43 -0.55 9.08
C GLU A 148 -15.54 -1.54 8.68
N VAL A 149 -16.20 -1.32 7.54
CA VAL A 149 -17.28 -2.22 7.07
C VAL A 149 -16.81 -3.65 6.74
N ASP A 150 -15.51 -3.85 6.56
CA ASP A 150 -14.89 -5.14 6.26
C ASP A 150 -15.13 -6.21 7.32
N LYS A 151 -15.27 -5.80 8.59
CA LYS A 151 -15.46 -6.75 9.71
C LYS A 151 -16.73 -7.58 9.57
N CYS A 152 -17.69 -7.03 8.84
CA CYS A 152 -19.06 -7.54 8.76
C CYS A 152 -19.41 -7.95 7.33
N SER A 153 -18.44 -7.88 6.43
CA SER A 153 -18.64 -7.91 4.99
C SER A 153 -19.08 -9.30 4.49
N ASP A 154 -18.77 -10.34 5.25
CA ASP A 154 -19.18 -11.73 4.97
C ASP A 154 -20.50 -12.13 5.68
N ASN A 155 -21.23 -11.16 6.26
CA ASN A 155 -22.41 -11.42 7.07
C ASN A 155 -23.72 -11.06 6.33
N GLN A 156 -24.69 -11.99 6.34
CA GLN A 156 -26.00 -11.83 5.68
C GLN A 156 -26.81 -10.64 6.23
N VAL A 157 -26.76 -10.38 7.55
CA VAL A 157 -27.45 -9.25 8.18
C VAL A 157 -26.89 -7.93 7.67
N PHE A 158 -25.57 -7.84 7.47
CA PHE A 158 -24.98 -6.65 6.87
C PHE A 158 -25.40 -6.46 5.41
N LEU A 159 -25.50 -7.53 4.62
CA LEU A 159 -26.04 -7.44 3.25
C LEU A 159 -27.51 -6.99 3.23
N ASN A 160 -28.32 -7.46 4.17
CA ASN A 160 -29.71 -7.00 4.32
C ASN A 160 -29.76 -5.50 4.63
N PHE A 161 -28.88 -5.00 5.49
CA PHE A 161 -28.73 -3.57 5.76
C PHE A 161 -28.35 -2.76 4.51
N LEU A 162 -27.39 -3.25 3.71
CA LEU A 162 -27.05 -2.64 2.42
C LEU A 162 -28.27 -2.63 1.47
N GLY A 163 -29.12 -3.65 1.53
CA GLY A 163 -30.39 -3.73 0.81
C GLY A 163 -31.37 -2.62 1.21
N VAL A 164 -31.52 -2.34 2.51
CA VAL A 164 -32.33 -1.21 3.00
C VAL A 164 -31.82 0.10 2.43
N LEU A 165 -30.51 0.36 2.58
CA LEU A 165 -29.90 1.60 2.07
C LEU A 165 -30.08 1.74 0.56
N ARG A 166 -30.00 0.64 -0.19
CA ARG A 166 -30.24 0.62 -1.63
C ARG A 166 -31.68 1.03 -1.98
N ASN A 167 -32.68 0.40 -1.37
CA ASN A 167 -34.08 0.69 -1.65
C ASN A 167 -34.38 2.17 -1.37
N LYS A 168 -33.95 2.64 -0.20
CA LYS A 168 -34.08 4.03 0.24
C LYS A 168 -33.43 5.03 -0.72
N TYR A 169 -32.26 4.69 -1.27
CA TYR A 169 -31.57 5.52 -2.26
C TYR A 169 -32.36 5.62 -3.57
N LEU A 170 -32.88 4.50 -4.07
CA LEU A 170 -33.67 4.46 -5.31
C LEU A 170 -34.99 5.23 -5.15
N GLU A 171 -35.72 4.99 -4.06
CA GLU A 171 -36.97 5.69 -3.76
C GLU A 171 -36.75 7.20 -3.60
N MET A 172 -35.65 7.63 -2.98
CA MET A 172 -35.26 9.03 -2.90
C MET A 172 -35.02 9.65 -4.29
N GLN A 173 -34.36 8.92 -5.21
CA GLN A 173 -34.15 9.40 -6.59
C GLN A 173 -35.47 9.53 -7.37
N GLU A 174 -36.43 8.66 -7.09
CA GLU A 174 -37.78 8.69 -7.67
C GLU A 174 -38.72 9.68 -6.96
N GLN A 175 -38.24 10.42 -5.95
CA GLN A 175 -39.02 11.36 -5.13
C GLN A 175 -40.17 10.68 -4.35
N LEU A 176 -40.04 9.39 -4.08
CA LEU A 176 -41.02 8.59 -3.34
C LEU A 176 -40.75 8.56 -1.83
N ASP A 177 -39.51 8.84 -1.41
CA ASP A 177 -39.08 8.82 -0.02
C ASP A 177 -37.98 9.84 0.25
N ILE A 178 -37.67 10.06 1.53
CA ILE A 178 -36.56 10.89 2.02
C ILE A 178 -35.53 9.99 2.69
N SER A 179 -34.26 10.15 2.35
CA SER A 179 -33.16 9.35 2.87
C SER A 179 -31.90 10.18 3.08
N PHE A 180 -30.78 9.54 3.39
CA PHE A 180 -29.50 10.20 3.56
C PHE A 180 -29.10 10.96 2.29
N GLN A 181 -28.58 12.18 2.47
CA GLN A 181 -27.93 12.95 1.41
C GLN A 181 -26.77 12.16 0.80
N SER A 182 -26.02 11.43 1.60
CA SER A 182 -24.91 10.59 1.11
C SER A 182 -24.58 9.53 2.15
N VAL A 183 -24.22 8.35 1.67
CA VAL A 183 -23.67 7.26 2.50
C VAL A 183 -22.28 6.92 2.01
N ILE A 184 -21.33 6.96 2.94
CA ILE A 184 -19.91 6.66 2.71
C ILE A 184 -19.53 5.45 3.54
N LEU A 185 -19.20 4.35 2.87
CA LEU A 185 -18.67 3.16 3.52
C LEU A 185 -17.15 3.11 3.33
N ALA A 186 -16.38 2.96 4.40
CA ALA A 186 -14.93 2.85 4.34
C ALA A 186 -14.44 1.48 4.82
N GLY A 187 -13.52 0.92 4.05
CA GLY A 187 -12.99 -0.42 4.27
C GLY A 187 -11.75 -0.68 3.41
N VAL A 188 -11.24 -1.89 3.49
CA VAL A 188 -10.20 -2.49 2.67
C VAL A 188 -10.86 -3.29 1.54
N TYR A 189 -11.87 -4.08 1.87
CA TYR A 189 -12.59 -4.93 0.93
C TYR A 189 -13.67 -4.14 0.22
N ASP A 190 -13.85 -4.46 -1.06
CA ASP A 190 -14.93 -3.87 -1.82
C ASP A 190 -16.27 -4.54 -1.48
N VAL A 191 -17.16 -3.78 -0.83
CA VAL A 191 -18.51 -4.23 -0.52
C VAL A 191 -19.35 -4.55 -1.78
N LYS A 192 -18.92 -4.16 -2.98
CA LYS A 192 -19.53 -4.60 -4.24
C LYS A 192 -19.26 -6.09 -4.53
N ASN A 193 -18.12 -6.62 -4.06
CA ASN A 193 -17.62 -7.96 -4.37
C ASN A 193 -17.69 -8.92 -3.16
N LEU A 194 -18.58 -8.65 -2.21
CA LEU A 194 -18.74 -9.49 -1.01
C LEU A 194 -19.13 -10.91 -1.40
N LYS A 195 -18.31 -11.86 -0.95
CA LYS A 195 -18.58 -13.29 -1.10
C LYS A 195 -19.33 -13.73 0.14
N LEU A 196 -20.56 -14.19 -0.04
CA LEU A 196 -21.24 -14.94 1.01
C LEU A 196 -20.42 -16.20 1.32
N LYS A 197 -20.05 -16.40 2.60
CA LYS A 197 -19.67 -17.72 3.10
C LYS A 197 -20.92 -18.59 3.18
N LEU A 198 -21.47 -18.96 2.03
CA LEU A 198 -22.53 -19.96 2.01
C LEU A 198 -21.92 -21.32 2.38
N ARG A 199 -22.71 -22.12 3.09
CA ARG A 199 -22.43 -23.55 3.31
C ARG A 199 -22.13 -24.21 1.96
N PRO A 200 -21.34 -25.29 1.91
CA PRO A 200 -20.86 -25.92 0.66
C PRO A 200 -21.95 -26.24 -0.39
N ASP A 201 -23.23 -26.27 0.00
CA ASP A 201 -24.35 -26.72 -0.83
C ASP A 201 -25.26 -25.60 -1.39
N GLU A 202 -24.99 -24.31 -1.08
CA GLU A 202 -25.78 -23.19 -1.62
C GLU A 202 -25.02 -22.42 -2.71
N GLU A 203 -25.66 -22.20 -3.87
CA GLU A 203 -25.10 -21.43 -4.99
C GLU A 203 -24.60 -20.06 -4.51
N ARG A 204 -23.30 -19.80 -4.68
CA ARG A 204 -22.67 -18.51 -4.38
C ARG A 204 -23.33 -17.39 -5.19
N LYS A 205 -24.26 -16.65 -4.59
CA LYS A 205 -24.86 -15.45 -5.20
C LYS A 205 -23.84 -14.30 -5.20
N TYR A 206 -23.48 -13.83 -6.39
CA TYR A 206 -22.49 -12.76 -6.63
C TYR A 206 -23.08 -11.33 -6.66
N ASN A 207 -24.22 -11.07 -6.01
CA ASN A 207 -24.95 -9.80 -6.21
C ASN A 207 -25.08 -9.02 -4.90
N SER A 208 -24.06 -8.22 -4.56
CA SER A 208 -24.16 -7.25 -3.47
C SER A 208 -25.24 -6.20 -3.81
N PRO A 209 -26.14 -5.85 -2.86
CA PRO A 209 -27.10 -4.75 -3.05
C PRO A 209 -26.43 -3.39 -3.26
N TRP A 210 -25.12 -3.28 -3.06
CA TRP A 210 -24.35 -2.05 -3.18
C TRP A 210 -23.98 -1.65 -4.63
N ASN A 211 -24.65 -2.22 -5.63
CA ASN A 211 -24.42 -1.90 -7.04
C ASN A 211 -24.83 -0.46 -7.44
N ILE A 212 -25.60 0.23 -6.59
CA ILE A 212 -25.95 1.65 -6.75
C ILE A 212 -24.78 2.61 -6.49
N ALA A 213 -23.68 2.11 -5.90
CA ALA A 213 -22.60 2.96 -5.43
C ALA A 213 -21.72 3.47 -6.56
N VAL A 214 -21.50 4.78 -6.57
CA VAL A 214 -20.61 5.45 -7.53
C VAL A 214 -19.16 5.06 -7.25
N ASP A 215 -18.37 4.87 -8.31
CA ASP A 215 -16.95 4.56 -8.18
C ASP A 215 -16.18 5.75 -7.58
N PHE A 216 -15.49 5.49 -6.47
CA PHE A 216 -14.62 6.46 -5.82
C PHE A 216 -13.25 6.52 -6.51
N ARG A 217 -12.98 7.63 -7.20
CA ARG A 217 -11.78 7.80 -8.04
C ARG A 217 -10.75 8.78 -7.50
N VAL A 218 -11.03 9.43 -6.37
CA VAL A 218 -10.09 10.37 -5.74
C VAL A 218 -8.87 9.61 -5.26
N ASP A 219 -7.68 10.01 -5.72
CA ASP A 219 -6.43 9.50 -5.16
C ASP A 219 -6.15 10.20 -3.84
N ILE A 220 -5.98 9.38 -2.80
CA ILE A 220 -5.72 9.87 -1.44
C ILE A 220 -4.26 9.63 -1.01
N SER A 221 -3.42 9.16 -1.95
CA SER A 221 -1.97 9.19 -1.80
C SER A 221 -1.46 10.64 -1.70
N PHE A 222 -0.27 10.80 -1.12
CA PHE A 222 0.36 12.11 -0.97
C PHE A 222 1.28 12.40 -2.15
N THR A 223 1.12 13.57 -2.75
CA THR A 223 2.05 14.07 -3.77
C THR A 223 3.32 14.63 -3.14
N VAL A 224 4.37 14.86 -3.94
CA VAL A 224 5.58 15.57 -3.46
C VAL A 224 5.23 16.94 -2.88
N ASN A 225 4.30 17.67 -3.51
CA ASN A 225 3.84 18.97 -3.03
C ASN A 225 3.09 18.89 -1.70
N ASP A 226 2.27 17.84 -1.51
CA ASP A 226 1.59 17.58 -0.24
C ASP A 226 2.60 17.40 0.91
N ILE A 227 3.63 16.59 0.66
CA ILE A 227 4.71 16.32 1.63
C ILE A 227 5.50 17.61 1.89
N ALA A 228 5.85 18.37 0.85
CA ALA A 228 6.59 19.62 0.95
C ALA A 228 5.89 20.66 1.83
N LYS A 229 4.56 20.83 1.66
CA LYS A 229 3.77 21.73 2.52
C LYS A 229 3.84 21.31 4.00
N MET A 230 3.66 20.03 4.28
CA MET A 230 3.74 19.48 5.64
C MET A 230 5.14 19.66 6.25
N LEU A 231 6.21 19.43 5.49
CA LEU A 231 7.58 19.61 5.95
C LEU A 231 7.93 21.09 6.14
N GLY A 232 7.40 21.98 5.30
CA GLY A 232 7.55 23.42 5.47
C GLY A 232 6.93 23.93 6.77
N GLU A 233 5.74 23.45 7.12
CA GLU A 233 5.10 23.74 8.42
C GLU A 233 5.99 23.26 9.59
N TYR A 234 6.46 22.01 9.53
CA TYR A 234 7.34 21.45 10.56
C TYR A 234 8.66 22.26 10.71
N SER A 235 9.29 22.62 9.59
CA SER A 235 10.54 23.42 9.59
C SER A 235 10.31 24.81 10.20
N ALA A 236 9.20 25.47 9.85
CA ALA A 236 8.85 26.78 10.39
C ALA A 236 8.59 26.74 11.91
N ASP A 237 7.89 25.72 12.40
CA ASP A 237 7.53 25.59 13.81
C ASP A 237 8.72 25.18 14.70
N THR A 238 9.67 24.42 14.16
CA THR A 238 10.78 23.83 14.95
C THR A 238 12.14 24.49 14.71
N GLY A 239 12.31 25.22 13.61
CA GLY A 239 13.59 25.75 13.16
C GLY A 239 14.53 24.69 12.55
N THR A 240 14.06 23.44 12.38
CA THR A 240 14.83 22.36 11.73
C THR A 240 15.17 22.76 10.29
N LYS A 241 16.45 22.68 9.92
CA LYS A 241 16.88 22.95 8.53
C LYS A 241 16.58 21.75 7.65
N ILE A 242 15.77 21.97 6.62
CA ILE A 242 15.32 20.95 5.68
C ILE A 242 15.39 21.54 4.28
N ASP A 243 16.02 20.85 3.34
CA ASP A 243 15.74 21.09 1.92
C ASP A 243 14.38 20.44 1.59
N VAL A 244 13.32 21.23 1.80
CA VAL A 244 11.94 20.76 1.78
C VAL A 244 11.61 20.00 0.49
N TRP A 245 12.05 20.47 -0.66
CA TRP A 245 11.70 19.85 -1.95
C TRP A 245 12.49 18.56 -2.18
N GLN A 246 13.81 18.58 -1.98
CA GLN A 246 14.63 17.39 -2.19
C GLN A 246 14.26 16.26 -1.21
N VAL A 247 14.03 16.60 0.05
CA VAL A 247 13.61 15.63 1.06
C VAL A 247 12.21 15.08 0.77
N SER A 248 11.28 15.93 0.32
CA SER A 248 9.94 15.47 -0.05
C SER A 248 9.95 14.53 -1.25
N ASP A 249 10.76 14.84 -2.27
CA ASP A 249 10.95 13.98 -3.43
C ASP A 249 11.55 12.62 -3.02
N ARG A 250 12.57 12.63 -2.15
CA ARG A 250 13.18 11.39 -1.64
C ARG A 250 12.23 10.54 -0.80
N ILE A 251 11.41 11.16 0.05
CA ILE A 251 10.36 10.47 0.81
C ILE A 251 9.32 9.89 -0.16
N TYR A 252 8.89 10.66 -1.16
CA TYR A 252 7.95 10.18 -2.17
C TYR A 252 8.52 9.03 -2.99
N PHE A 253 9.80 9.08 -3.37
CA PHE A 253 10.50 8.01 -4.07
C PHE A 253 10.37 6.67 -3.32
N TYR A 254 10.62 6.67 -2.01
CA TYR A 254 10.54 5.44 -1.22
C TYR A 254 9.10 4.95 -1.02
N THR A 255 8.19 5.88 -0.77
CA THR A 255 6.85 5.58 -0.23
C THR A 255 5.73 5.60 -1.28
N ALA A 256 5.99 6.15 -2.46
CA ALA A 256 5.00 6.51 -3.47
C ALA A 256 3.78 7.28 -2.89
N GLY A 257 4.01 8.09 -1.85
CA GLY A 257 2.94 8.85 -1.19
C GLY A 257 2.06 8.06 -0.23
N TYR A 258 2.43 6.83 0.15
CA TYR A 258 1.67 6.04 1.10
C TYR A 258 1.61 6.72 2.49
N PRO A 259 0.43 7.11 3.00
CA PRO A 259 0.33 8.00 4.16
C PRO A 259 1.08 7.56 5.42
N PHE A 260 0.97 6.28 5.79
CA PHE A 260 1.69 5.73 6.95
C PHE A 260 3.21 5.75 6.74
N LEU A 261 3.70 5.30 5.58
CA LEU A 261 5.14 5.25 5.30
C LEU A 261 5.74 6.67 5.32
N VAL A 262 5.07 7.64 4.69
CA VAL A 262 5.47 9.06 4.73
C VAL A 262 5.56 9.54 6.17
N SER A 263 4.50 9.32 6.95
CA SER A 263 4.45 9.77 8.35
C SER A 263 5.51 9.10 9.21
N TRP A 264 5.80 7.82 8.96
CA TRP A 264 6.81 7.04 9.69
C TRP A 264 8.20 7.63 9.46
N LEU A 265 8.59 7.85 8.19
CA LEU A 265 9.89 8.43 7.86
C LEU A 265 10.04 9.82 8.48
N CYS A 266 9.03 10.68 8.36
CA CYS A 266 9.05 12.02 8.95
C CYS A 266 9.16 11.98 10.48
N LYS A 267 8.45 11.06 11.14
CA LYS A 267 8.52 10.90 12.59
C LYS A 267 9.92 10.47 13.03
N TRP A 268 10.49 9.46 12.37
CA TRP A 268 11.82 8.97 12.70
C TRP A 268 12.87 10.07 12.53
N LEU A 269 12.81 10.83 11.43
CA LEU A 269 13.71 11.97 11.19
C LEU A 269 13.58 13.04 12.28
N ALA A 270 12.35 13.41 12.64
CA ALA A 270 12.08 14.41 13.69
C ALA A 270 12.62 14.01 15.06
N GLU A 271 12.65 12.71 15.37
CA GLU A 271 13.08 12.18 16.67
C GLU A 271 14.59 11.92 16.72
N ASN A 272 15.26 11.73 15.57
CA ASN A 272 16.65 11.24 15.52
C ASN A 272 17.63 12.18 14.81
N ARG A 273 17.17 13.30 14.24
CA ARG A 273 18.01 14.24 13.47
C ARG A 273 17.67 15.69 13.77
N SER A 274 18.70 16.53 13.88
CA SER A 274 18.57 17.97 14.10
C SER A 274 18.48 18.79 12.80
N GLU A 275 18.95 18.22 11.69
CA GLU A 275 18.83 18.74 10.33
C GLU A 275 18.53 17.55 9.42
N TRP A 276 17.82 17.76 8.31
CA TRP A 276 17.41 16.66 7.43
C TRP A 276 18.09 16.78 6.07
N ALA A 277 19.01 15.86 5.80
CA ALA A 277 19.63 15.66 4.50
C ALA A 277 19.05 14.45 3.77
N LEU A 278 19.36 14.30 2.48
CA LEU A 278 18.92 13.15 1.67
C LEU A 278 19.36 11.80 2.24
N GLN A 279 20.56 11.75 2.82
CA GLN A 279 21.09 10.54 3.45
C GLN A 279 20.28 10.13 4.68
N ASP A 280 19.77 11.10 5.45
CA ASP A 280 18.96 10.81 6.64
C ASP A 280 17.64 10.13 6.27
N VAL A 281 17.06 10.46 5.11
CA VAL A 281 15.86 9.79 4.61
C VAL A 281 16.15 8.32 4.27
N ALA A 282 17.33 8.04 3.69
CA ALA A 282 17.76 6.67 3.42
C ALA A 282 18.02 5.88 4.71
N ASP A 283 18.59 6.53 5.74
CA ASP A 283 18.75 5.94 7.07
C ASP A 283 17.39 5.63 7.71
N ALA A 284 16.43 6.55 7.60
CA ALA A 284 15.08 6.36 8.11
C ALA A 284 14.39 5.17 7.42
N GLU A 285 14.55 5.03 6.11
CA GLU A 285 14.01 3.88 5.36
C GLU A 285 14.62 2.56 5.82
N LYS A 286 15.93 2.52 6.04
CA LYS A 286 16.63 1.34 6.54
C LYS A 286 16.13 0.94 7.93
N GLU A 287 15.85 1.91 8.80
CA GLU A 287 15.28 1.64 10.12
C GLU A 287 13.80 1.23 10.04
N LEU A 288 13.03 1.77 9.10
CA LEU A 288 11.66 1.32 8.82
C LEU A 288 11.63 -0.16 8.44
N LEU A 289 12.51 -0.59 7.53
CA LEU A 289 12.60 -1.99 7.08
C LEU A 289 12.99 -2.98 8.19
N ARG A 290 13.62 -2.50 9.27
CA ARG A 290 13.99 -3.30 10.44
C ARG A 290 12.94 -3.27 11.55
N ASN A 291 12.01 -2.33 11.48
CA ASN A 291 11.02 -2.11 12.52
C ASN A 291 9.85 -3.07 12.36
N ASP A 292 9.57 -3.84 13.41
CA ASP A 292 8.33 -4.61 13.52
C ASP A 292 7.15 -3.66 13.55
N ASN A 293 6.29 -3.73 12.53
CA ASN A 293 5.10 -2.92 12.44
C ASN A 293 3.96 -3.68 11.76
N THR A 294 2.73 -3.31 12.15
CA THR A 294 1.52 -4.01 11.72
C THR A 294 1.25 -3.89 10.22
N LEU A 295 1.80 -2.89 9.53
CA LEU A 295 1.68 -2.78 8.08
C LEU A 295 2.40 -3.93 7.38
N PHE A 296 3.61 -4.23 7.82
CA PHE A 296 4.41 -5.31 7.28
C PHE A 296 3.88 -6.69 7.69
N ASP A 297 3.36 -6.82 8.91
CA ASP A 297 2.65 -8.04 9.31
C ASP A 297 1.45 -8.33 8.39
N ASP A 298 0.63 -7.31 8.12
CA ASP A 298 -0.51 -7.43 7.20
C ASP A 298 -0.06 -7.68 5.75
N LEU A 299 1.02 -7.03 5.29
CA LEU A 299 1.63 -7.26 3.97
C LEU A 299 2.01 -8.74 3.80
N ILE A 300 2.81 -9.29 4.72
CA ILE A 300 3.26 -10.69 4.65
C ILE A 300 2.09 -11.65 4.82
N LYS A 301 1.18 -11.38 5.75
CA LYS A 301 -0.03 -12.18 5.94
C LYS A 301 -0.85 -12.28 4.65
N ASN A 302 -1.03 -11.18 3.92
CA ASN A 302 -1.81 -11.17 2.68
C ASN A 302 -1.10 -11.93 1.54
N ILE A 303 0.23 -11.83 1.45
CA ILE A 303 1.03 -12.59 0.49
C ILE A 303 0.98 -14.09 0.80
N GLU A 304 1.29 -14.49 2.03
CA GLU A 304 1.40 -15.91 2.40
C GLU A 304 0.07 -16.65 2.37
N ASN A 305 -1.04 -15.98 2.71
CA ASN A 305 -2.38 -16.58 2.67
C ASN A 305 -2.98 -16.64 1.26
N ASN A 306 -2.33 -16.06 0.24
CA ASN A 306 -2.84 -16.06 -1.13
C ASN A 306 -1.80 -16.53 -2.15
N GLN A 307 -1.86 -17.80 -2.52
CA GLN A 307 -0.88 -18.43 -3.41
C GLN A 307 -0.79 -17.77 -4.80
N LEU A 308 -1.92 -17.30 -5.36
CA LEU A 308 -1.93 -16.61 -6.66
C LEU A 308 -1.22 -15.25 -6.57
N LEU A 309 -1.52 -14.47 -5.54
CA LEU A 309 -0.85 -13.19 -5.29
C LEU A 309 0.64 -13.39 -4.99
N LYS A 310 1.00 -14.38 -4.16
CA LYS A 310 2.40 -14.74 -3.88
C LYS A 310 3.17 -15.05 -5.16
N LYS A 311 2.58 -15.86 -6.06
CA LYS A 311 3.18 -16.19 -7.35
C LYS A 311 3.34 -14.97 -8.24
N ALA A 312 2.34 -14.11 -8.34
CA ALA A 312 2.40 -12.88 -9.13
C ALA A 312 3.50 -11.93 -8.62
N VAL A 313 3.53 -11.66 -7.31
CA VAL A 313 4.53 -10.78 -6.68
C VAL A 313 5.94 -11.37 -6.82
N THR A 314 6.12 -12.66 -6.58
CA THR A 314 7.43 -13.32 -6.76
C THR A 314 7.89 -13.24 -8.22
N GLY A 315 6.99 -13.46 -9.18
CA GLY A 315 7.31 -13.34 -10.61
C GLY A 315 7.69 -11.91 -11.02
N ILE A 316 6.99 -10.90 -10.51
CA ILE A 316 7.34 -9.48 -10.75
C ILE A 316 8.72 -9.18 -10.18
N LEU A 317 8.98 -9.57 -8.93
CA LEU A 317 10.20 -9.23 -8.20
C LEU A 317 11.43 -10.01 -8.66
N PHE A 318 11.32 -11.30 -8.99
CA PHE A 318 12.51 -12.13 -9.25
C PHE A 318 12.64 -12.54 -10.71
N ASP A 319 11.51 -12.79 -11.39
CA ASP A 319 11.50 -13.28 -12.77
C ASP A 319 11.39 -12.13 -13.80
N GLY A 320 11.20 -10.88 -13.35
CA GLY A 320 10.93 -9.74 -14.22
C GLY A 320 9.64 -9.89 -15.02
N LEU A 321 8.67 -10.63 -14.47
CA LEU A 321 7.42 -10.97 -15.16
C LEU A 321 6.57 -9.71 -15.38
N GLN A 322 6.33 -9.39 -16.65
CA GLN A 322 5.42 -8.32 -17.05
C GLN A 322 3.99 -8.85 -17.13
N ILE A 323 3.22 -8.63 -16.05
CA ILE A 323 1.82 -9.03 -15.99
C ILE A 323 0.95 -7.85 -16.45
N PRO A 324 0.14 -7.97 -17.51
CA PRO A 324 -0.80 -6.92 -17.91
C PRO A 324 -1.70 -6.50 -16.74
N PHE A 325 -1.91 -5.20 -16.57
CA PHE A 325 -2.70 -4.66 -15.46
C PHE A 325 -4.21 -4.82 -15.70
N VAL A 326 -4.72 -6.03 -15.47
CA VAL A 326 -6.13 -6.38 -15.68
C VAL A 326 -6.81 -6.55 -14.33
N LYS A 327 -7.66 -5.58 -13.94
CA LYS A 327 -8.32 -5.56 -12.61
C LYS A 327 -9.26 -6.74 -12.33
N SER A 328 -9.72 -7.45 -13.37
CA SER A 328 -10.54 -8.65 -13.23
C SER A 328 -9.72 -9.90 -12.91
N GLU A 329 -8.39 -9.85 -13.08
CA GLU A 329 -7.53 -10.98 -12.74
C GLU A 329 -7.36 -11.10 -11.22
N PRO A 330 -7.66 -12.25 -10.59
CA PRO A 330 -7.76 -12.35 -9.13
C PRO A 330 -6.50 -11.91 -8.37
N ALA A 331 -5.32 -12.27 -8.84
CA ALA A 331 -4.06 -11.88 -8.20
C ALA A 331 -3.84 -10.35 -8.25
N ILE A 332 -4.12 -9.74 -9.41
CA ILE A 332 -4.00 -8.28 -9.60
C ILE A 332 -5.03 -7.55 -8.76
N ASN A 333 -6.28 -8.01 -8.76
CA ASN A 333 -7.36 -7.43 -7.95
C ASN A 333 -7.01 -7.41 -6.45
N LEU A 334 -6.52 -8.53 -5.91
CA LEU A 334 -6.09 -8.63 -4.52
C LEU A 334 -4.90 -7.74 -4.22
N GLY A 335 -3.91 -7.70 -5.13
CA GLY A 335 -2.74 -6.83 -4.99
C GLY A 335 -3.12 -5.35 -4.93
N ILE A 336 -4.07 -4.90 -5.75
CA ILE A 336 -4.60 -3.53 -5.71
C ILE A 336 -5.34 -3.27 -4.40
N MET A 337 -6.23 -4.19 -4.00
CA MET A 337 -7.05 -4.07 -2.80
C MET A 337 -6.21 -3.89 -1.53
N PHE A 338 -5.12 -4.66 -1.43
CA PHE A 338 -4.17 -4.55 -0.31
C PHE A 338 -3.13 -3.43 -0.46
N GLY A 339 -3.15 -2.68 -1.57
CA GLY A 339 -2.19 -1.62 -1.86
C GLY A 339 -0.77 -2.12 -2.17
N ILE A 340 -0.63 -3.40 -2.51
CA ILE A 340 0.64 -4.07 -2.83
C ILE A 340 1.03 -3.83 -4.29
N LEU A 341 0.05 -3.85 -5.19
CA LEU A 341 0.26 -3.66 -6.63
C LEU A 341 -0.39 -2.37 -7.12
N LYS A 342 0.24 -1.74 -8.10
CA LYS A 342 -0.27 -0.59 -8.85
C LYS A 342 -0.07 -0.78 -10.35
N GLU A 343 -0.75 0.04 -11.14
CA GLU A 343 -0.50 0.14 -12.58
C GLU A 343 0.75 0.97 -12.83
N LYS A 344 1.64 0.47 -13.70
CA LYS A 344 2.74 1.23 -14.28
C LYS A 344 2.84 0.85 -15.75
N ASP A 345 2.66 1.80 -16.65
CA ASP A 345 2.77 1.60 -18.11
C ASP A 345 1.97 0.40 -18.65
N GLY A 346 0.76 0.18 -18.11
CA GLY A 346 -0.14 -0.91 -18.50
C GLY A 346 0.20 -2.29 -17.90
N VAL A 347 1.22 -2.40 -17.05
CA VAL A 347 1.58 -3.63 -16.34
C VAL A 347 1.46 -3.45 -14.82
N ALA A 348 1.37 -4.58 -14.11
CA ALA A 348 1.36 -4.61 -12.65
C ALA A 348 2.77 -4.47 -12.08
N ALA A 349 2.94 -3.54 -11.13
CA ALA A 349 4.18 -3.31 -10.41
C ALA A 349 3.93 -3.22 -8.90
N VAL A 350 4.94 -3.49 -8.08
CA VAL A 350 4.84 -3.27 -6.63
C VAL A 350 4.68 -1.78 -6.35
N SER A 351 3.83 -1.44 -5.38
CA SER A 351 3.29 -0.09 -5.24
C SER A 351 4.31 0.96 -4.82
N ASN A 352 5.35 0.56 -4.09
CA ASN A 352 6.39 1.45 -3.58
C ASN A 352 7.69 0.68 -3.27
N VAL A 353 8.81 1.40 -3.18
CA VAL A 353 10.16 0.84 -3.00
C VAL A 353 10.31 0.17 -1.63
N VAL A 354 9.65 0.71 -0.59
CA VAL A 354 9.69 0.09 0.76
C VAL A 354 9.07 -1.31 0.72
N TYR A 355 7.89 -1.46 0.10
CA TYR A 355 7.25 -2.77 -0.04
C TYR A 355 8.08 -3.71 -0.89
N GLU A 356 8.62 -3.24 -2.02
CA GLU A 356 9.49 -4.03 -2.88
C GLU A 356 10.71 -4.56 -2.11
N THR A 357 11.44 -3.67 -1.42
CA THR A 357 12.64 -4.02 -0.65
C THR A 357 12.32 -4.95 0.52
N TYR A 358 11.21 -4.71 1.23
CA TYR A 358 10.78 -5.57 2.32
C TYR A 358 10.41 -6.98 1.82
N LEU A 359 9.67 -7.08 0.71
CA LEU A 359 9.30 -8.35 0.10
C LEU A 359 10.51 -9.13 -0.42
N TYR A 360 11.48 -8.45 -1.04
CA TYR A 360 12.76 -9.08 -1.39
C TYR A 360 13.42 -9.68 -0.15
N ASN A 361 13.59 -8.89 0.91
CA ASN A 361 14.24 -9.32 2.15
C ASN A 361 13.54 -10.54 2.77
N HIS A 362 12.20 -10.51 2.85
CA HIS A 362 11.39 -11.62 3.37
C HIS A 362 11.58 -12.91 2.55
N ILE A 363 11.45 -12.82 1.23
CA ILE A 363 11.54 -13.98 0.34
C ILE A 363 12.97 -14.56 0.33
N ILE A 364 13.99 -13.70 0.29
CA ILE A 364 15.41 -14.11 0.37
C ILE A 364 15.69 -14.82 1.68
N ALA A 365 15.23 -14.28 2.82
CA ALA A 365 15.42 -14.91 4.12
C ALA A 365 14.80 -16.33 4.15
N GLY A 366 13.59 -16.48 3.64
CA GLY A 366 12.95 -17.80 3.50
C GLY A 366 13.77 -18.76 2.64
N LYS A 367 14.31 -18.28 1.50
CA LYS A 367 15.11 -19.10 0.58
C LYS A 367 16.45 -19.54 1.17
N ILE A 368 17.13 -18.67 1.90
CA ILE A 368 18.38 -19.01 2.61
C ILE A 368 18.12 -20.13 3.63
N LEU A 369 17.01 -20.07 4.37
CA LEU A 369 16.61 -21.13 5.33
C LEU A 369 16.26 -22.46 4.64
N GLU A 370 15.68 -22.42 3.43
CA GLU A 370 15.30 -23.59 2.63
C GLU A 370 16.50 -24.31 1.94
N LYS A 371 17.75 -23.91 2.22
CA LYS A 371 19.05 -24.46 1.73
C LYS A 371 19.80 -23.65 0.65
N TYR A 372 19.39 -22.43 0.30
CA TYR A 372 20.25 -21.52 -0.50
C TYR A 372 21.26 -20.78 0.38
N SER A 373 22.00 -21.50 1.22
CA SER A 373 23.08 -20.94 2.03
C SER A 373 24.41 -21.17 1.32
N PHE A 374 25.02 -20.11 0.82
CA PHE A 374 26.31 -20.15 0.14
C PHE A 374 27.51 -20.35 1.09
N GLY A 375 27.28 -20.52 2.40
CA GLY A 375 28.34 -20.76 3.39
C GLY A 375 29.35 -19.60 3.53
N ILE A 376 28.90 -18.36 3.29
CA ILE A 376 29.77 -17.19 3.20
C ILE A 376 29.98 -16.51 4.55
N GLU A 377 31.24 -16.21 4.89
CA GLU A 377 31.59 -15.35 6.02
C GLU A 377 31.74 -13.88 5.59
N LYS A 378 31.10 -12.97 6.34
CA LYS A 378 31.05 -11.52 6.05
C LYS A 378 32.43 -10.86 5.92
N ASN A 379 33.45 -11.35 6.62
CA ASN A 379 34.77 -10.74 6.68
C ASN A 379 35.64 -11.02 5.44
N GLN A 380 35.19 -11.86 4.51
CA GLN A 380 35.99 -12.26 3.34
C GLN A 380 36.00 -11.22 2.21
N PHE A 381 34.99 -10.34 2.16
CA PHE A 381 34.81 -9.36 1.07
C PHE A 381 34.85 -7.91 1.56
N VAL A 382 35.25 -7.68 2.81
CA VAL A 382 35.25 -6.33 3.39
C VAL A 382 36.64 -6.03 3.92
N GLU A 383 37.31 -5.09 3.25
CA GLU A 383 38.63 -4.61 3.64
C GLU A 383 38.53 -3.16 4.10
N ASN A 384 39.04 -2.87 5.31
CA ASN A 384 39.01 -1.51 5.90
C ASN A 384 37.62 -0.84 5.93
N GLY A 385 36.54 -1.63 5.99
CA GLY A 385 35.17 -1.13 5.99
C GLY A 385 34.59 -0.81 4.61
N ILE A 386 35.32 -1.15 3.54
CA ILE A 386 34.90 -1.03 2.14
C ILE A 386 34.59 -2.43 1.60
N LEU A 387 33.52 -2.56 0.83
CA LEU A 387 33.15 -3.81 0.16
C LEU A 387 34.01 -4.00 -1.08
N ASP A 388 34.79 -5.07 -1.13
CA ASP A 388 35.44 -5.53 -2.35
C ASP A 388 34.43 -6.25 -3.24
N MET A 389 33.77 -5.45 -4.08
CA MET A 389 32.72 -5.94 -4.97
C MET A 389 33.28 -6.86 -6.07
N GLU A 390 34.51 -6.65 -6.54
CA GLU A 390 35.10 -7.51 -7.56
C GLU A 390 35.39 -8.90 -7.02
N HIS A 391 36.01 -8.98 -5.83
CA HIS A 391 36.25 -10.26 -5.17
C HIS A 391 34.93 -10.97 -4.84
N ALA A 392 33.91 -10.23 -4.39
CA ALA A 392 32.58 -10.81 -4.20
C ALA A 392 32.00 -11.40 -5.50
N LEU A 393 32.13 -10.70 -6.63
CA LEU A 393 31.67 -11.16 -7.94
C LEU A 393 32.47 -12.35 -8.48
N GLN A 394 33.79 -12.38 -8.26
CA GLN A 394 34.62 -13.53 -8.58
C GLN A 394 34.15 -14.75 -7.80
N LYS A 395 33.90 -14.60 -6.49
CA LYS A 395 33.38 -15.69 -5.67
C LYS A 395 32.00 -16.15 -6.11
N PHE A 396 31.13 -15.21 -6.45
CA PHE A 396 29.82 -15.52 -7.01
C PHE A 396 29.95 -16.39 -8.26
N GLN A 397 30.83 -16.03 -9.20
CA GLN A 397 31.09 -16.83 -10.40
C GLN A 397 31.64 -18.23 -10.08
N GLU A 398 32.55 -18.36 -9.11
CA GLU A 398 33.07 -19.67 -8.67
C GLU A 398 31.97 -20.58 -8.13
N ILE A 399 31.12 -20.06 -7.25
CA ILE A 399 29.99 -20.78 -6.67
C ILE A 399 29.04 -21.20 -7.78
N MET A 400 28.69 -20.26 -8.66
CA MET A 400 27.83 -20.55 -9.80
C MET A 400 28.42 -21.66 -10.68
N LYS A 401 29.74 -21.71 -10.87
CA LYS A 401 30.43 -22.78 -11.61
C LYS A 401 30.44 -24.14 -10.89
N ALA A 402 30.52 -24.15 -9.56
CA ALA A 402 30.56 -25.36 -8.76
C ALA A 402 29.18 -26.03 -8.63
N GLU A 403 28.14 -25.22 -8.42
CA GLU A 403 26.76 -25.67 -8.23
C GLU A 403 26.05 -25.98 -9.57
N TYR A 404 26.54 -25.48 -10.71
CA TYR A 404 25.97 -25.72 -12.06
C TYR A 404 26.25 -27.11 -12.66
N ARG A 405 26.00 -28.19 -11.92
CA ARG A 405 26.06 -29.55 -12.47
C ARG A 405 24.75 -30.30 -12.22
N SER A 406 23.94 -30.32 -13.29
CA SER A 406 22.79 -31.22 -13.53
C SER A 406 21.67 -31.20 -12.48
N GLU A 407 20.63 -30.38 -12.72
CA GLU A 407 19.19 -30.78 -12.74
C GLU A 407 18.20 -29.58 -12.86
N ASP A 408 18.64 -28.32 -12.72
CA ASP A 408 17.73 -27.15 -12.60
C ASP A 408 17.89 -26.03 -13.66
N ALA A 409 18.27 -26.34 -14.90
CA ALA A 409 18.59 -25.32 -15.92
C ALA A 409 17.46 -24.30 -16.21
N GLY A 410 16.19 -24.74 -16.22
CA GLY A 410 15.03 -23.87 -16.45
C GLY A 410 14.58 -23.07 -15.22
N PHE A 411 14.96 -23.50 -14.02
CA PHE A 411 14.68 -22.82 -12.75
C PHE A 411 15.70 -21.69 -12.51
N LEU A 412 16.97 -21.93 -12.85
CA LEU A 412 18.06 -20.98 -12.69
C LEU A 412 18.04 -19.85 -13.74
N GLU A 413 17.49 -20.09 -14.94
CA GLU A 413 17.29 -19.06 -15.98
C GLU A 413 16.38 -17.91 -15.53
N ARG A 414 15.40 -18.20 -14.66
CA ARG A 414 14.43 -17.22 -14.16
C ARG A 414 14.84 -16.55 -12.85
N GLN A 415 15.79 -17.13 -12.11
CA GLN A 415 16.11 -16.73 -10.73
C GLN A 415 17.52 -16.16 -10.54
N GLY A 416 18.25 -15.79 -11.60
CA GLY A 416 19.59 -15.18 -11.48
C GLY A 416 19.64 -14.00 -10.50
N ARG A 417 18.58 -13.17 -10.46
CA ARG A 417 18.42 -12.09 -9.49
C ARG A 417 18.31 -12.61 -8.05
N LEU A 418 17.45 -13.60 -7.82
CA LEU A 418 17.28 -14.19 -6.48
C LEU A 418 18.60 -14.78 -6.01
N LEU A 419 19.34 -15.50 -6.87
CA LEU A 419 20.63 -16.09 -6.53
C LEU A 419 21.66 -15.03 -6.16
N PHE A 420 21.78 -13.97 -6.98
CA PHE A 420 22.69 -12.87 -6.70
C PHE A 420 22.34 -12.14 -5.39
N LEU A 421 21.05 -11.87 -5.15
CA LEU A 421 20.63 -11.22 -3.91
C LEU A 421 20.80 -12.14 -2.70
N CYS A 422 20.55 -13.45 -2.81
CA CYS A 422 20.85 -14.44 -1.77
C CYS A 422 22.36 -14.51 -1.47
N PHE A 423 23.21 -14.32 -2.47
CA PHE A 423 24.67 -14.26 -2.32
C PHE A 423 25.12 -12.96 -1.65
N MET A 424 24.61 -11.80 -2.10
CA MET A 424 25.02 -10.50 -1.59
C MET A 424 24.45 -10.19 -0.21
N LYS A 425 23.23 -10.63 0.10
CA LYS A 425 22.53 -10.26 1.34
C LYS A 425 23.34 -10.59 2.60
N PRO A 426 23.93 -11.79 2.79
CA PRO A 426 24.79 -12.09 3.92
C PRO A 426 26.04 -11.21 4.01
N ILE A 427 26.64 -10.85 2.88
CA ILE A 427 27.87 -10.05 2.79
C ILE A 427 27.61 -8.62 3.28
N ILE A 428 26.53 -8.01 2.82
CA ILE A 428 26.20 -6.62 3.16
C ILE A 428 25.46 -6.48 4.49
N ASN A 429 25.02 -7.59 5.09
CA ASN A 429 24.16 -7.56 6.27
C ASN A 429 24.80 -6.76 7.43
N GLY A 430 24.00 -5.98 8.16
CA GLY A 430 24.44 -5.14 9.28
C GLY A 430 24.94 -3.75 8.89
N LYS A 431 25.90 -3.62 7.96
CA LYS A 431 26.48 -2.31 7.56
C LYS A 431 25.95 -1.76 6.24
N GLY A 432 25.49 -2.61 5.33
CA GLY A 432 24.94 -2.22 4.04
C GLY A 432 23.43 -2.41 3.91
N ASN A 433 22.89 -1.97 2.78
CA ASN A 433 21.54 -2.26 2.30
C ASN A 433 21.55 -2.29 0.76
N TYR A 434 20.44 -2.68 0.14
CA TYR A 434 20.26 -2.51 -1.30
C TYR A 434 18.81 -2.13 -1.57
N TYR A 435 18.58 -1.51 -2.73
CA TYR A 435 17.26 -1.47 -3.34
C TYR A 435 17.41 -1.78 -4.83
N VAL A 436 16.30 -2.22 -5.43
CA VAL A 436 16.18 -2.38 -6.87
C VAL A 436 15.53 -1.11 -7.40
N GLU A 437 16.16 -0.44 -8.36
CA GLU A 437 15.66 0.86 -8.80
C GLU A 437 14.34 0.72 -9.60
N PRO A 438 13.28 1.47 -9.25
CA PRO A 438 11.98 1.38 -9.92
C PRO A 438 11.97 2.03 -11.32
N GLU A 439 12.53 1.34 -12.32
CA GLU A 439 12.57 1.53 -13.80
C GLU A 439 12.48 2.95 -14.41
N THR A 440 13.37 3.18 -15.38
CA THR A 440 13.26 4.15 -16.47
C THR A 440 12.83 3.49 -17.81
N ARG A 441 11.58 3.75 -18.24
CA ARG A 441 10.98 3.64 -19.60
C ARG A 441 11.06 2.34 -20.42
N ASN A 442 11.97 1.41 -20.17
CA ASN A 442 12.04 0.12 -20.86
C ASN A 442 12.12 -0.97 -19.82
N ASN A 443 11.00 -1.67 -19.60
CA ASN A 443 10.67 -2.55 -18.48
C ASN A 443 11.51 -3.87 -18.37
N THR A 444 12.82 -3.76 -18.63
CA THR A 444 13.86 -4.81 -18.57
C THR A 444 15.16 -4.30 -17.92
N ARG A 445 15.18 -3.05 -17.43
CA ARG A 445 16.28 -2.48 -16.65
C ARG A 445 16.19 -3.02 -15.22
N MET A 446 17.29 -3.53 -14.69
CA MET A 446 17.30 -4.27 -13.43
C MET A 446 18.52 -3.84 -12.61
N ASP A 447 18.65 -2.53 -12.45
CA ASP A 447 19.74 -1.90 -11.72
C ASP A 447 19.54 -2.12 -10.20
N ILE A 448 20.46 -2.89 -9.61
CA ILE A 448 20.55 -3.09 -8.18
C ILE A 448 21.57 -2.10 -7.66
N VAL A 449 21.15 -1.29 -6.70
CA VAL A 449 22.04 -0.37 -5.99
C VAL A 449 22.35 -0.95 -4.64
N ILE A 450 23.63 -1.25 -4.40
CA ILE A 450 24.12 -1.75 -3.13
C ILE A 450 24.83 -0.61 -2.39
N PHE A 451 24.44 -0.38 -1.15
CA PHE A 451 25.13 0.55 -0.24
C PHE A 451 25.93 -0.26 0.77
N TYR A 452 27.19 0.11 0.98
CA TYR A 452 27.99 -0.42 2.07
C TYR A 452 28.84 0.69 2.69
N GLY A 453 28.53 1.06 3.94
CA GLY A 453 29.09 2.28 4.52
C GLY A 453 28.62 3.51 3.74
N GLU A 454 29.55 4.35 3.30
CA GLU A 454 29.29 5.55 2.48
C GLU A 454 29.43 5.28 0.97
N GLN A 455 29.68 4.04 0.55
CA GLN A 455 29.93 3.68 -0.84
C GLN A 455 28.67 3.11 -1.50
N GLU A 456 28.44 3.51 -2.76
CA GLU A 456 27.36 3.03 -3.63
C GLU A 456 27.95 2.18 -4.76
N TYR A 457 27.42 0.97 -4.94
CA TYR A 457 27.81 0.04 -6.00
C TYR A 457 26.62 -0.18 -6.92
N ILE A 458 26.79 0.17 -8.19
CA ILE A 458 25.75 0.07 -9.22
C ILE A 458 25.95 -1.25 -9.98
N VAL A 459 24.97 -2.14 -9.88
CA VAL A 459 25.03 -3.50 -10.45
C VAL A 459 23.90 -3.67 -11.45
N GLU A 460 24.23 -3.95 -12.71
CA GLU A 460 23.27 -4.28 -13.75
C GLU A 460 23.26 -5.79 -13.99
N LEU A 461 22.07 -6.40 -14.00
CA LEU A 461 21.89 -7.84 -14.24
C LEU A 461 21.31 -8.07 -15.64
N LYS A 462 21.90 -9.01 -16.40
CA LYS A 462 21.41 -9.41 -17.74
C LYS A 462 21.36 -10.91 -17.92
N ILE A 463 20.33 -11.37 -18.63
CA ILE A 463 20.32 -12.70 -19.24
C ILE A 463 21.13 -12.63 -20.54
N TRP A 464 22.08 -13.54 -20.70
CA TRP A 464 22.94 -13.60 -21.87
C TRP A 464 22.22 -14.23 -23.06
N HIS A 465 21.94 -13.42 -24.08
CA HIS A 465 21.45 -13.86 -25.39
C HIS A 465 22.38 -13.43 -26.54
N GLY A 466 23.68 -13.29 -26.24
CA GLY A 466 24.73 -12.92 -27.20
C GLY A 466 25.18 -11.45 -27.12
N GLN A 467 26.16 -11.10 -27.97
CA GLN A 467 26.94 -9.86 -27.87
C GLN A 467 26.11 -8.57 -27.97
N LYS A 468 25.01 -8.58 -28.73
CA LYS A 468 24.08 -7.45 -28.83
C LYS A 468 23.41 -7.11 -27.49
N TYR A 469 23.12 -8.11 -26.65
CA TYR A 469 22.54 -7.90 -25.32
C TYR A 469 23.58 -7.39 -24.32
N ARG A 470 24.83 -7.87 -24.42
CA ARG A 470 25.95 -7.33 -23.65
C ARG A 470 26.17 -5.84 -23.94
N GLN A 471 26.21 -5.44 -25.22
CA GLN A 471 26.34 -4.02 -25.60
C GLN A 471 25.18 -3.16 -25.07
N LYS A 472 23.94 -3.69 -25.10
CA LYS A 472 22.80 -3.01 -24.48
C LYS A 472 22.98 -2.85 -22.96
N GLY A 473 23.45 -3.87 -22.26
CA GLY A 473 23.75 -3.80 -20.83
C GLY A 473 24.83 -2.75 -20.51
N LEU A 474 25.91 -2.71 -21.30
CA LEU A 474 26.96 -1.70 -21.16
C LEU A 474 26.45 -0.27 -21.40
N ALA A 475 25.60 -0.06 -22.40
CA ALA A 475 24.98 1.24 -22.64
C ALA A 475 24.01 1.65 -21.51
N GLN A 476 23.28 0.70 -20.94
CA GLN A 476 22.34 0.95 -19.85
C GLN A 476 23.06 1.33 -18.56
N ILE A 477 24.09 0.57 -18.18
CA ILE A 477 24.87 0.90 -16.99
C ILE A 477 25.62 2.23 -17.17
N GLU A 478 26.07 2.57 -18.39
CA GLU A 478 26.67 3.88 -18.68
C GLU A 478 25.72 5.05 -18.38
N GLU A 479 24.49 5.00 -18.89
CA GLU A 479 23.45 6.00 -18.61
C GLU A 479 23.19 6.15 -17.10
N TYR A 480 23.21 5.02 -16.38
CA TYR A 480 22.92 5.01 -14.96
C TYR A 480 24.08 5.51 -14.10
N LEU A 481 25.32 5.18 -14.47
CA LEU A 481 26.50 5.76 -13.85
C LEU A 481 26.53 7.28 -14.04
N GLU A 482 26.13 7.80 -15.22
CA GLU A 482 26.00 9.24 -15.48
C GLU A 482 25.01 9.93 -14.56
N SER A 483 23.80 9.39 -14.40
CA SER A 483 22.77 9.98 -13.54
C SER A 483 23.18 10.00 -12.06
N ARG A 484 24.00 9.05 -11.63
CA ARG A 484 24.50 8.92 -10.25
C ARG A 484 25.86 9.56 -9.99
N ASN A 485 26.48 10.16 -11.01
CA ASN A 485 27.85 10.68 -10.94
C ASN A 485 28.87 9.65 -10.39
N SER A 486 28.65 8.37 -10.72
CA SER A 486 29.57 7.29 -10.38
C SER A 486 30.54 7.04 -11.53
N ASN A 487 31.78 6.69 -11.20
CA ASN A 487 32.82 6.36 -12.17
C ASN A 487 32.93 4.85 -12.44
N ARG A 488 32.26 4.02 -11.63
CA ARG A 488 32.43 2.57 -11.66
C ARG A 488 31.11 1.82 -11.50
N GLY A 489 30.90 0.81 -12.35
CA GLY A 489 29.74 -0.08 -12.32
C GLY A 489 30.10 -1.56 -12.49
N TYR A 490 29.11 -2.42 -12.26
CA TYR A 490 29.27 -3.87 -12.29
C TYR A 490 28.21 -4.51 -13.19
N LEU A 491 28.61 -5.31 -14.17
CA LEU A 491 27.70 -6.00 -15.10
C LEU A 491 27.77 -7.51 -14.88
N ILE A 492 26.64 -8.13 -14.52
CA ILE A 492 26.54 -9.58 -14.35
C ILE A 492 25.68 -10.14 -15.46
N SER A 493 26.28 -10.99 -16.30
CA SER A 493 25.60 -11.67 -17.39
C SER A 493 25.39 -13.15 -17.06
N PHE A 494 24.14 -13.55 -16.86
CA PHE A 494 23.78 -14.95 -16.64
C PHE A 494 23.71 -15.69 -17.97
N CYS A 495 24.65 -16.59 -18.24
CA CYS A 495 24.71 -17.41 -19.44
C CYS A 495 24.31 -18.85 -19.11
N PHE A 496 23.34 -19.38 -19.85
CA PHE A 496 22.82 -20.73 -19.62
C PHE A 496 23.21 -21.72 -20.72
N ASN A 497 24.10 -21.30 -21.63
CA ASN A 497 24.62 -22.16 -22.69
C ASN A 497 25.45 -23.30 -22.08
N LYS A 498 25.29 -24.52 -22.62
CA LYS A 498 26.06 -25.70 -22.18
C LYS A 498 27.58 -25.53 -22.37
N GLU A 499 27.98 -24.77 -23.38
CA GLU A 499 29.38 -24.45 -23.71
C GLU A 499 29.69 -22.98 -23.40
N LYS A 500 29.19 -22.46 -22.28
CA LYS A 500 29.48 -21.07 -21.90
C LYS A 500 30.93 -20.88 -21.48
N GLU A 501 31.50 -19.76 -21.93
CA GLU A 501 32.77 -19.27 -21.41
C GLU A 501 32.51 -18.33 -20.23
N TYR A 502 33.17 -18.63 -19.10
CA TYR A 502 33.20 -17.73 -17.96
C TYR A 502 34.13 -16.57 -18.29
N LEU A 503 33.61 -15.34 -18.23
CA LEU A 503 34.35 -14.12 -18.50
C LEU A 503 34.51 -13.35 -17.19
N GLN A 504 35.69 -12.78 -16.98
CA GLN A 504 35.94 -11.69 -16.03
C GLN A 504 36.71 -10.63 -16.79
N ASN A 505 36.19 -9.41 -16.85
CA ASN A 505 36.82 -8.36 -17.64
C ASN A 505 36.49 -6.98 -17.09
N THR A 506 37.37 -6.02 -17.35
CA THR A 506 37.13 -4.60 -17.08
C THR A 506 37.04 -3.86 -18.39
N VAL A 507 35.90 -3.20 -18.63
CA VAL A 507 35.63 -2.43 -19.84
C VAL A 507 35.66 -0.95 -19.49
N ILE A 508 36.44 -0.18 -20.24
CA ILE A 508 36.35 1.28 -20.21
C ILE A 508 35.34 1.69 -21.28
N LEU A 509 34.28 2.38 -20.87
CA LEU A 509 33.23 2.84 -21.75
C LEU A 509 33.73 4.02 -22.58
N GLU A 510 33.77 3.87 -23.90
CA GLU A 510 34.39 4.85 -24.81
C GLU A 510 33.75 6.23 -24.75
N ARG A 511 32.45 6.32 -24.43
CA ARG A 511 31.71 7.59 -24.44
C ARG A 511 31.90 8.39 -23.15
N SER A 512 31.83 7.73 -21.99
CA SER A 512 31.91 8.38 -20.68
C SER A 512 33.29 8.28 -20.01
N GLY A 513 34.17 7.39 -20.49
CA GLY A 513 35.44 7.05 -19.84
C GLY A 513 35.30 6.27 -18.54
N LYS A 514 34.08 5.84 -18.20
CA LYS A 514 33.76 5.12 -16.95
C LYS A 514 34.14 3.66 -17.03
N GLU A 515 34.36 3.06 -15.88
CA GLU A 515 34.82 1.69 -15.77
C GLU A 515 33.68 0.74 -15.40
N VAL A 516 33.55 -0.38 -16.12
CA VAL A 516 32.59 -1.45 -15.82
C VAL A 516 33.34 -2.76 -15.65
N TYR A 517 33.26 -3.32 -14.44
CA TYR A 517 33.69 -4.70 -14.20
C TYR A 517 32.57 -5.66 -14.58
N GLU A 518 32.81 -6.57 -15.51
CA GLU A 518 31.82 -7.53 -15.99
C GLU A 518 32.21 -8.97 -15.68
N ILE A 519 31.20 -9.77 -15.32
CA ILE A 519 31.32 -11.23 -15.22
C ILE A 519 30.24 -11.93 -16.05
N VAL A 520 30.58 -13.08 -16.61
CA VAL A 520 29.62 -14.00 -17.24
C VAL A 520 29.53 -15.26 -16.38
N VAL A 521 28.35 -15.56 -15.84
CA VAL A 521 28.12 -16.67 -14.90
C VAL A 521 27.29 -17.80 -15.47
#